data_AF-A0A066RSS1-F1
#
_entry.id   AF-A0A066RSS1-F1
#
_cell.length_a   1.000
_cell.length_b   1.000
_cell.length_c   1.000
_cell.angle_alpha   90.00
_cell.angle_beta   90.00
_cell.angle_gamma   90.00
#
_symmetry.space_group_name_H-M   'P 1'
#
loop_
_entity.id
_entity.type
_entity.pdbx_description
1 polymer ?
#
loop_
_entity_poly.entity_id
_entity_poly.type
_entity_poly.pdbx_seq_one_letter_code
_entity_poly.pdbx_strand_id
1 'polypeptide(L)'
;MKQGEVLKKERERKGVSLAEMSQHLGLPESVYQEIEAGNSPAERWGGVLAHIAIQLETPSAKLVTETGRYLDKREGQAGSLIRAYREKNETSKQDVIEGVNQYMKDRDEQALMTLEEYEQIEAGTSGLEKYGPILLGFAEKIEQPVFNLFYPCDLPFHELDDYP
;
A
#
# COMPACT_ATOMS: atom_id res chain seq x y z
N MET A 1 15.15 -5.27 3.62
CA MET A 1 15.08 -3.78 3.56
C MET A 1 13.70 -3.26 4.02
N LYS A 2 13.54 -1.95 4.27
CA LYS A 2 12.22 -1.32 4.55
C LYS A 2 11.48 -0.89 3.28
N GLN A 3 10.15 -0.76 3.33
CA GLN A 3 9.36 -0.27 2.20
C GLN A 3 9.74 1.17 1.82
N GLY A 4 9.96 2.05 2.81
CA GLY A 4 10.41 3.42 2.58
C GLY A 4 11.71 3.50 1.76
N GLU A 5 12.64 2.58 1.97
CA GLU A 5 13.91 2.52 1.24
C GLU A 5 13.68 2.17 -0.24
N VAL A 6 12.72 1.28 -0.54
CA VAL A 6 12.32 0.99 -1.94
C VAL A 6 11.77 2.25 -2.60
N LEU A 7 10.86 2.98 -1.91
CA LEU A 7 10.28 4.22 -2.44
C LEU A 7 11.37 5.24 -2.76
N LYS A 8 12.32 5.43 -1.84
CA LYS A 8 13.44 6.35 -2.05
C LYS A 8 14.25 5.98 -3.28
N LYS A 9 14.66 4.71 -3.40
CA LYS A 9 15.48 4.22 -4.51
C LYS A 9 14.75 4.37 -5.85
N GLU A 10 13.48 4.01 -5.92
CA GLU A 10 12.66 4.14 -7.13
C GLU A 10 12.45 5.62 -7.53
N ARG A 11 12.25 6.51 -6.56
CA ARG A 11 12.17 7.95 -6.82
C ARG A 11 13.48 8.48 -7.41
N GLU A 12 14.61 8.14 -6.79
CA GLU A 12 15.94 8.60 -7.20
C GLU A 12 16.32 8.05 -8.59
N ARG A 13 15.98 6.79 -8.86
CA ARG A 13 16.18 6.14 -10.15
C ARG A 13 15.45 6.84 -11.30
N LYS A 14 14.26 7.39 -11.04
CA LYS A 14 13.50 8.19 -12.02
C LYS A 14 13.93 9.65 -12.08
N GLY A 15 14.94 10.06 -11.31
CA GLY A 15 15.41 11.45 -11.25
C GLY A 15 14.39 12.42 -10.66
N VAL A 16 13.41 11.92 -9.89
CA VAL A 16 12.38 12.76 -9.26
C VAL A 16 12.93 13.30 -7.95
N SER A 17 12.86 14.62 -7.76
CA SER A 17 13.31 15.22 -6.50
C SER A 17 12.34 14.96 -5.35
N LEU A 18 12.80 15.06 -4.11
CA LEU A 18 11.95 14.95 -2.92
C LEU A 18 10.82 15.99 -2.95
N ALA A 19 11.15 17.25 -3.28
CA ALA A 19 10.20 18.35 -3.39
C ALA A 19 9.17 18.13 -4.50
N GLU A 20 9.60 17.59 -5.65
CA GLU A 20 8.69 17.27 -6.74
C GLU A 20 7.69 16.17 -6.36
N MET A 21 8.16 15.12 -5.68
CA MET A 21 7.30 14.04 -5.23
C MET A 21 6.34 14.48 -4.12
N SER A 22 6.84 15.22 -3.12
CA SER A 22 6.00 15.75 -2.04
C SER A 22 4.90 16.67 -2.58
N GLN A 23 5.25 17.56 -3.53
CA GLN A 23 4.30 18.43 -4.21
C GLN A 23 3.26 17.62 -5.00
N HIS A 24 3.69 16.60 -5.73
CA HIS A 24 2.78 15.73 -6.49
C HIS A 24 1.77 15.03 -5.59
N LEU A 25 2.21 14.54 -4.42
CA LEU A 25 1.37 13.83 -3.46
C LEU A 25 0.55 14.76 -2.56
N GLY A 26 0.78 16.07 -2.63
CA GLY A 26 0.14 17.06 -1.76
C GLY A 26 0.55 16.93 -0.30
N LEU A 27 1.79 16.50 -0.04
CA LEU A 27 2.33 16.28 1.30
C LEU A 27 3.40 17.31 1.65
N PRO A 28 3.52 17.74 2.92
CA PRO A 28 4.71 18.45 3.37
C PRO A 28 5.97 17.59 3.16
N GLU A 29 7.09 18.21 2.76
CA GLU A 29 8.36 17.50 2.52
C GLU A 29 8.81 16.67 3.72
N SER A 30 8.69 17.22 4.94
CA SER A 30 9.04 16.50 6.17
C SER A 30 8.20 15.23 6.37
N VAL A 31 6.91 15.27 6.04
CA VAL A 31 6.02 14.10 6.14
C VAL A 31 6.42 13.06 5.10
N TYR A 32 6.72 13.49 3.87
CA TYR A 32 7.16 12.59 2.82
C TYR A 32 8.53 11.96 3.13
N GLN A 33 9.43 12.72 3.75
CA GLN A 33 10.72 12.21 4.20
C GLN A 33 10.59 11.09 5.24
N GLU A 34 9.63 11.19 6.18
CA GLU A 34 9.36 10.10 7.14
C GLU A 34 8.78 8.84 6.47
N ILE A 35 8.06 9.00 5.34
CA ILE A 35 7.60 7.87 4.53
C ILE A 35 8.79 7.14 3.91
N GLU A 36 9.71 7.87 3.27
CA GLU A 36 10.93 7.28 2.68
C GLU A 36 11.90 6.73 3.73
N ALA A 37 11.91 7.26 4.95
CA ALA A 37 12.68 6.71 6.06
C ALA A 37 12.07 5.41 6.63
N GLY A 38 10.87 5.02 6.20
CA GLY A 38 10.15 3.87 6.75
C GLY A 38 9.78 4.08 8.22
N ASN A 39 9.50 5.32 8.61
CA ASN A 39 9.10 5.73 9.96
C ASN A 39 7.63 6.19 10.01
N SER A 40 6.90 5.96 8.92
CA SER A 40 5.48 6.32 8.81
C SER A 40 4.58 5.08 8.84
N PRO A 41 3.29 5.23 9.16
CA PRO A 41 2.33 4.12 9.06
C PRO A 41 2.17 3.54 7.65
N ALA A 42 2.67 4.21 6.59
CA ALA A 42 2.70 3.66 5.24
C ALA A 42 3.49 2.34 5.16
N GLU A 43 4.48 2.16 6.03
CA GLU A 43 5.31 0.94 6.12
C GLU A 43 4.46 -0.31 6.41
N ARG A 44 3.41 -0.16 7.21
CA ARG A 44 2.42 -1.21 7.49
C ARG A 44 1.34 -1.26 6.42
N TRP A 45 0.70 -0.11 6.14
CA TRP A 45 -0.45 -0.07 5.25
C TRP A 45 -0.14 -0.45 3.80
N GLY A 46 1.10 -0.24 3.35
CA GLY A 46 1.56 -0.71 2.05
C GLY A 46 1.56 -2.24 1.94
N GLY A 47 2.18 -2.92 2.91
CA GLY A 47 2.19 -4.38 2.96
C GLY A 47 0.78 -4.96 3.09
N VAL A 48 -0.07 -4.35 3.94
CA VAL A 48 -1.49 -4.70 4.08
C VAL A 48 -2.22 -4.60 2.73
N LEU A 49 -2.06 -3.49 2.01
CA LEU A 49 -2.71 -3.27 0.72
C LEU A 49 -2.33 -4.36 -0.29
N ALA A 50 -1.03 -4.67 -0.37
CA ALA A 50 -0.51 -5.67 -1.29
C ALA A 50 -1.08 -7.06 -1.00
N HIS A 51 -1.20 -7.42 0.29
CA HIS A 51 -1.71 -8.73 0.67
C HIS A 51 -3.22 -8.86 0.54
N ILE A 52 -3.97 -7.80 0.82
CA ILE A 52 -5.41 -7.77 0.48
C ILE A 52 -5.58 -7.92 -1.04
N ALA A 53 -4.75 -7.25 -1.85
CA ALA A 53 -4.77 -7.39 -3.31
C ALA A 53 -4.54 -8.84 -3.77
N ILE A 54 -3.58 -9.54 -3.15
CA ILE A 54 -3.30 -10.95 -3.43
C ILE A 54 -4.49 -11.84 -3.03
N GLN A 55 -5.00 -11.70 -1.80
CA GLN A 55 -6.11 -12.52 -1.30
C GLN A 55 -7.41 -12.32 -2.11
N LEU A 56 -7.60 -11.10 -2.64
CA LEU A 56 -8.76 -10.77 -3.48
C LEU A 56 -8.46 -10.93 -4.98
N GLU A 57 -7.31 -11.48 -5.38
CA GLU A 57 -6.90 -11.64 -6.78
C GLU A 57 -7.15 -10.38 -7.63
N THR A 58 -6.92 -9.20 -7.04
CA THR A 58 -7.31 -7.91 -7.61
C THR A 58 -6.11 -6.97 -7.60
N PRO A 59 -5.82 -6.26 -8.71
CA PRO A 59 -4.71 -5.30 -8.73
C PRO A 59 -4.86 -4.25 -7.63
N SER A 60 -3.80 -3.96 -6.87
CA SER A 60 -3.90 -3.07 -5.71
C SER A 60 -4.40 -1.67 -6.07
N ALA A 61 -4.12 -1.18 -7.29
CA ALA A 61 -4.65 0.09 -7.78
C ALA A 61 -6.19 0.11 -7.83
N LYS A 62 -6.81 -1.03 -8.17
CA LYS A 62 -8.28 -1.22 -8.21
C LYS A 62 -8.91 -1.37 -6.83
N LEU A 63 -8.11 -1.64 -5.80
CA LEU A 63 -8.55 -1.59 -4.42
C LEU A 63 -8.49 -0.19 -3.81
N VAL A 64 -7.74 0.74 -4.43
CA VAL A 64 -7.64 2.12 -3.97
C VAL A 64 -8.62 3.02 -4.72
N THR A 65 -8.71 2.89 -6.04
CA THR A 65 -9.64 3.66 -6.88
C THR A 65 -10.25 2.79 -7.98
N GLU A 66 -11.46 3.14 -8.43
CA GLU A 66 -12.14 2.39 -9.51
C GLU A 66 -11.36 2.41 -10.82
N THR A 67 -10.73 3.54 -11.15
CA THR A 67 -9.96 3.73 -12.38
C THR A 67 -8.52 3.22 -12.25
N GLY A 68 -8.02 3.06 -11.02
CA GLY A 68 -6.60 2.87 -10.74
C GLY A 68 -5.80 4.16 -10.91
N ARG A 69 -6.43 5.34 -10.78
CA ARG A 69 -5.77 6.64 -10.86
C ARG A 69 -5.85 7.46 -9.58
N TYR A 70 -4.74 8.02 -9.14
CA TYR A 70 -4.58 8.79 -7.91
C TYR A 70 -5.49 10.01 -7.83
N LEU A 71 -5.74 10.67 -8.97
CA LEU A 71 -6.61 11.85 -9.03
C LEU A 71 -8.08 11.50 -8.80
N ASP A 72 -8.48 10.25 -9.00
CA ASP A 72 -9.87 9.80 -8.87
C ASP A 72 -10.19 9.31 -7.44
N LYS A 73 -9.24 9.50 -6.49
CA LYS A 73 -9.40 9.11 -5.08
C LYS A 73 -10.56 9.85 -4.41
N ARG A 74 -11.34 9.12 -3.62
CA ARG A 74 -12.41 9.64 -2.76
C ARG A 74 -12.31 9.03 -1.37
N GLU A 75 -12.74 9.75 -0.36
CA GLU A 75 -12.78 9.26 1.02
C GLU A 75 -13.72 8.05 1.14
N GLY A 76 -13.26 7.00 1.83
CA GLY A 76 -14.00 5.75 2.04
C GLY A 76 -14.06 4.84 0.80
N GLN A 77 -13.39 5.23 -0.29
CA GLN A 77 -13.44 4.49 -1.54
C GLN A 77 -12.67 3.18 -1.45
N ALA A 78 -11.52 3.16 -0.79
CA ALA A 78 -10.70 1.95 -0.72
C ALA A 78 -11.44 0.85 0.05
N GLY A 79 -12.03 1.19 1.20
CA GLY A 79 -12.86 0.29 1.99
C GLY A 79 -14.05 -0.26 1.22
N SER A 80 -14.77 0.62 0.51
CA SER A 80 -15.91 0.23 -0.33
C SER A 80 -15.50 -0.74 -1.46
N LEU A 81 -14.37 -0.50 -2.11
CA LEU A 81 -13.85 -1.36 -3.17
C LEU A 81 -13.38 -2.71 -2.63
N ILE A 82 -12.61 -2.72 -1.55
CA ILE A 82 -12.15 -3.95 -0.89
C ILE A 82 -13.33 -4.83 -0.52
N ARG A 83 -14.36 -4.25 0.11
CA ARG A 83 -15.59 -4.97 0.41
C ARG A 83 -16.26 -5.53 -0.83
N ALA A 84 -16.41 -4.72 -1.88
CA ALA A 84 -17.06 -5.14 -3.12
C ALA A 84 -16.32 -6.30 -3.80
N TYR A 85 -14.98 -6.25 -3.85
CA TYR A 85 -14.17 -7.34 -4.41
C TYR A 85 -14.20 -8.59 -3.53
N ARG A 86 -14.14 -8.44 -2.21
CA ARG A 86 -14.30 -9.56 -1.28
C ARG A 86 -15.65 -10.26 -1.46
N GLU A 87 -16.74 -9.51 -1.50
CA GLU A 87 -18.08 -10.06 -1.69
C GLU A 87 -18.25 -10.71 -3.07
N LYS A 88 -17.71 -10.08 -4.12
CA LYS A 88 -17.72 -10.62 -5.49
C LYS A 88 -16.97 -11.95 -5.62
N ASN A 89 -15.86 -12.10 -4.92
CA ASN A 89 -15.02 -13.29 -4.96
C ASN A 89 -15.41 -14.33 -3.90
N GLU A 90 -16.50 -14.10 -3.18
CA GLU A 90 -17.02 -14.99 -2.12
C GLU A 90 -15.98 -15.29 -1.02
N THR A 91 -15.00 -14.41 -0.84
CA THR A 91 -13.94 -14.56 0.16
C THR A 91 -14.47 -14.14 1.54
N SER A 92 -14.21 -14.91 2.59
CA SER A 92 -14.62 -14.48 3.94
C SER A 92 -13.66 -13.40 4.46
N LYS A 93 -14.13 -12.56 5.40
CA LYS A 93 -13.25 -11.61 6.09
C LYS A 93 -12.09 -12.33 6.76
N GLN A 94 -12.38 -13.50 7.32
CA GLN A 94 -11.41 -14.33 8.04
C GLN A 94 -10.30 -14.83 7.12
N ASP A 95 -10.61 -15.27 5.91
CA ASP A 95 -9.60 -15.72 4.94
C ASP A 95 -8.66 -14.57 4.55
N VAL A 96 -9.21 -13.37 4.32
CA VAL A 96 -8.38 -12.18 4.02
C VAL A 96 -7.47 -11.85 5.20
N ILE A 97 -8.00 -11.85 6.42
CA ILE A 97 -7.23 -11.58 7.65
C ILE A 97 -6.14 -12.63 7.83
N GLU A 98 -6.41 -13.90 7.61
CA GLU A 98 -5.44 -14.99 7.72
C GLU A 98 -4.30 -14.82 6.72
N GLY A 99 -4.63 -14.51 5.46
CA GLY A 99 -3.64 -14.23 4.42
C GLY A 99 -2.75 -13.03 4.74
N VAL A 100 -3.33 -11.92 5.24
CA VAL A 100 -2.55 -10.73 5.65
C VAL A 100 -1.70 -11.03 6.90
N ASN A 101 -2.25 -11.75 7.88
CA ASN A 101 -1.54 -12.10 9.11
C ASN A 101 -0.39 -13.08 8.88
N GLN A 102 -0.50 -13.96 7.87
CA GLN A 102 0.62 -14.82 7.49
C GLN A 102 1.83 -13.97 7.06
N TYR A 103 1.61 -13.00 6.18
CA TYR A 103 2.66 -12.05 5.78
C TYR A 103 3.22 -11.23 6.94
N MET A 104 2.36 -10.72 7.83
CA MET A 104 2.82 -9.94 8.98
C MET A 104 3.73 -10.77 9.90
N LYS A 105 3.44 -12.07 10.09
CA LYS A 105 4.29 -12.98 10.86
C LYS A 105 5.65 -13.18 10.20
N ASP A 106 5.68 -13.30 8.87
CA ASP A 106 6.93 -13.45 8.12
C ASP A 106 7.84 -12.19 8.26
N ARG A 107 7.25 -11.03 8.59
CA ARG A 107 7.94 -9.77 8.91
C ARG A 107 8.23 -9.55 10.40
N ASP A 108 7.93 -10.52 11.27
CA ASP A 108 8.01 -10.38 12.73
C ASP A 108 7.22 -9.15 13.26
N GLU A 109 6.12 -8.81 12.58
CA GLU A 109 5.23 -7.74 13.04
C GLU A 109 4.41 -8.23 14.26
N GLN A 110 4.55 -7.51 15.37
CA GLN A 110 3.88 -7.88 16.62
C GLN A 110 2.37 -7.61 16.61
N ALA A 111 1.90 -6.71 15.75
CA ALA A 111 0.53 -6.26 15.70
C ALA A 111 -0.20 -6.87 14.51
N LEU A 112 -0.73 -8.08 14.71
CA LEU A 112 -1.57 -8.76 13.72
C LEU A 112 -2.90 -8.03 13.52
N MET A 113 -3.44 -8.13 12.31
CA MET A 113 -4.74 -7.61 11.96
C MET A 113 -5.85 -8.38 12.68
N THR A 114 -6.72 -7.63 13.35
CA THR A 114 -7.92 -8.17 14.00
C THR A 114 -9.13 -8.05 13.10
N LEU A 115 -10.22 -8.74 13.44
CA LEU A 115 -11.50 -8.57 12.75
C LEU A 115 -12.00 -7.11 12.82
N GLU A 116 -11.89 -6.49 14.00
CA GLU A 116 -12.29 -5.09 14.19
C GLU A 116 -11.50 -4.14 13.28
N GLU A 117 -10.19 -4.34 13.17
CA GLU A 117 -9.36 -3.54 12.27
C GLU A 117 -9.75 -3.77 10.80
N TYR A 118 -10.01 -5.01 10.40
CA TYR A 118 -10.49 -5.30 9.04
C TYR A 118 -11.86 -4.66 8.76
N GLU A 119 -12.74 -4.61 9.76
CA GLU A 119 -14.02 -3.92 9.65
C GLU A 119 -13.85 -2.41 9.47
N GLN A 120 -12.85 -1.81 10.12
CA GLN A 120 -12.50 -0.40 9.87
C GLN A 120 -11.95 -0.18 8.45
N ILE A 121 -11.26 -1.18 7.87
CA ILE A 121 -10.85 -1.13 6.46
C ILE A 121 -12.08 -1.09 5.57
N GLU A 122 -12.99 -2.06 5.67
CA GLU A 122 -14.20 -2.09 4.83
C GLU A 122 -15.15 -0.91 5.08
N ALA A 123 -15.14 -0.33 6.30
CA ALA A 123 -15.89 0.88 6.62
C ALA A 123 -15.27 2.16 6.05
N GLY A 124 -14.05 2.09 5.51
CA GLY A 124 -13.35 3.26 4.97
C GLY A 124 -12.88 4.22 6.05
N THR A 125 -12.53 3.71 7.25
CA THR A 125 -12.05 4.51 8.38
C THR A 125 -10.65 4.14 8.82
N SER A 126 -9.98 3.21 8.12
CA SER A 126 -8.62 2.79 8.42
C SER A 126 -7.57 3.73 7.82
N GLY A 127 -6.30 3.53 8.19
CA GLY A 127 -5.19 4.28 7.59
C GLY A 127 -5.02 4.02 6.09
N LEU A 128 -5.63 2.96 5.54
CA LEU A 128 -5.56 2.63 4.13
C LEU A 128 -6.15 3.73 3.23
N GLU A 129 -7.20 4.41 3.69
CA GLU A 129 -7.80 5.56 2.98
C GLU A 129 -6.81 6.71 2.77
N LYS A 130 -5.83 6.83 3.67
CA LYS A 130 -4.77 7.83 3.56
C LYS A 130 -3.59 7.31 2.76
N TYR A 131 -3.07 6.13 3.12
CA TYR A 131 -1.80 5.65 2.60
C TYR A 131 -1.91 4.89 1.28
N GLY A 132 -3.04 4.25 1.00
CA GLY A 132 -3.31 3.61 -0.28
C GLY A 132 -3.22 4.60 -1.46
N PRO A 133 -3.93 5.75 -1.42
CA PRO A 133 -3.81 6.77 -2.44
C PRO A 133 -2.40 7.37 -2.54
N ILE A 134 -1.69 7.57 -1.44
CA ILE A 134 -0.31 8.07 -1.48
C ILE A 134 0.61 7.11 -2.26
N LEU A 135 0.52 5.80 -1.99
CA LEU A 135 1.32 4.78 -2.68
C LEU A 135 0.94 4.67 -4.17
N LEU A 136 -0.36 4.79 -4.47
CA LEU A 136 -0.84 4.83 -5.86
C LEU A 136 -0.30 6.05 -6.62
N GLY A 137 -0.40 7.25 -6.04
CA GLY A 137 0.12 8.48 -6.63
C GLY A 137 1.64 8.44 -6.80
N PHE A 138 2.35 7.85 -5.84
CA PHE A 138 3.79 7.63 -5.97
C PHE A 138 4.08 6.76 -7.19
N ALA A 139 3.45 5.59 -7.27
CA ALA A 139 3.63 4.63 -8.36
C ALA A 139 3.33 5.24 -9.74
N GLU A 140 2.25 6.02 -9.84
CA GLU A 140 1.91 6.77 -11.06
C GLU A 140 2.98 7.77 -11.47
N LYS A 141 3.50 8.55 -10.50
CA LYS A 141 4.51 9.57 -10.77
C LYS A 141 5.82 9.00 -11.32
N ILE A 142 6.19 7.79 -10.89
CA ILE A 142 7.37 7.07 -11.39
C ILE A 142 7.03 6.10 -12.53
N GLU A 143 5.78 6.09 -12.99
CA GLU A 143 5.28 5.28 -14.11
C GLU A 143 5.51 3.77 -13.91
N GLN A 144 5.13 3.25 -12.75
CA GLN A 144 5.16 1.81 -12.49
C GLN A 144 3.90 1.29 -11.80
N PRO A 145 3.59 -0.02 -11.90
CA PRO A 145 2.51 -0.61 -11.13
C PRO A 145 2.74 -0.45 -9.63
N VAL A 146 1.70 -0.06 -8.89
CA VAL A 146 1.78 0.10 -7.42
C VAL A 146 2.21 -1.20 -6.72
N PHE A 147 1.88 -2.36 -7.30
CA PHE A 147 2.28 -3.66 -6.77
C PHE A 147 3.81 -3.83 -6.73
N ASN A 148 4.52 -3.28 -7.72
CA ASN A 148 5.98 -3.36 -7.81
C ASN A 148 6.69 -2.58 -6.69
N LEU A 149 5.99 -1.69 -5.99
CA LEU A 149 6.53 -1.07 -4.78
C LEU A 149 6.74 -2.11 -3.68
N PHE A 150 5.85 -3.10 -3.58
CA PHE A 150 5.87 -4.12 -2.52
C PHE A 150 6.55 -5.42 -2.96
N TYR A 151 6.56 -5.68 -4.27
CA TYR A 151 7.21 -6.83 -4.90
C TYR A 151 8.22 -6.38 -5.97
N PRO A 152 9.28 -5.65 -5.60
CA PRO A 152 10.36 -5.35 -6.52
C PRO A 152 10.97 -6.66 -7.06
N CYS A 153 11.10 -6.76 -8.39
CA CYS A 153 11.61 -7.96 -9.07
C CYS A 153 10.85 -9.25 -8.74
N ASP A 154 9.53 -9.16 -8.55
CA ASP A 154 8.63 -10.27 -8.21
C ASP A 154 8.94 -10.95 -6.87
N LEU A 155 9.76 -10.32 -6.03
CA LEU A 155 10.10 -10.78 -4.68
C LEU A 155 9.57 -9.79 -3.64
N PRO A 156 9.05 -10.27 -2.49
CA PRO A 156 8.71 -9.39 -1.38
C PRO A 156 9.91 -8.54 -0.99
N PHE A 157 9.73 -7.22 -0.87
CA PHE A 157 10.85 -6.31 -0.57
C PHE A 157 11.64 -6.68 0.71
N HIS A 158 11.01 -7.33 1.68
CA HIS A 158 11.66 -7.70 2.94
C HIS A 158 12.66 -8.86 2.78
N GLU A 159 12.55 -9.65 1.71
CA GLU A 159 13.51 -10.71 1.36
C GLU A 159 14.74 -10.16 0.63
N LEU A 160 14.74 -8.87 0.25
CA LEU A 160 15.87 -8.24 -0.41
C LEU A 160 16.87 -7.67 0.62
N ASP A 161 18.11 -8.15 0.51
CA ASP A 161 19.27 -7.61 1.24
C ASP A 161 19.67 -6.23 0.70
N ASP A 162 19.67 -6.09 -0.63
CA ASP A 162 19.87 -4.83 -1.34
C ASP A 162 19.06 -4.81 -2.64
N TYR A 163 18.72 -3.61 -3.09
CA TYR A 163 17.93 -3.35 -4.29
C TYR A 163 18.57 -2.17 -5.05
N PRO A 164 18.98 -2.31 -6.31
CA PRO A 164 19.66 -1.25 -7.05
C PRO A 164 18.71 -0.13 -7.53
#